data_AF-A0A932UDQ4-F1
#
_entry.id   AF-A0A932UDQ4-F1
#
_cell.length_a   1.000
_cell.length_b   1.000
_cell.length_c   1.000
_cell.angle_alpha   90.00
_cell.angle_beta   90.00
_cell.angle_gamma   90.00
#
_symmetry.space_group_name_H-M   'P 1'
#
loop_
_entity.id
_entity.type
_entity.pdbx_description
1 polymer ?
#
loop_
_entity_poly.entity_id
_entity_poly.type
_entity_poly.pdbx_seq_one_letter_code
_entity_poly.pdbx_strand_id
1 'polypeptide(L)'
;MPVLMVMEWDGVTPEQYEAARELVKWETDVAPGGLFHVAAFGEKGLRVVDVWESAEQFQSFIQTRLMPGVKQVGLQGEPKVQIYPVHRLFSPAYERVG
;
A
#
# COMPACT_ATOMS: atom_id res chain seq x y z
N MET A 1 -3.24 6.70 16.26
CA MET A 1 -2.15 7.67 16.02
C MET A 1 -1.67 7.39 14.62
N PRO A 2 -1.55 8.40 13.74
CA PRO A 2 -1.18 8.14 12.37
C PRO A 2 0.20 7.51 12.24
N VAL A 3 0.32 6.56 11.31
CA VAL A 3 1.55 5.82 11.05
C VAL A 3 1.93 5.88 9.58
N LEU A 4 3.24 5.92 9.33
CA LEU A 4 3.87 5.75 8.04
C LEU A 4 4.19 4.27 7.90
N MET A 5 3.70 3.67 6.84
CA MET A 5 4.03 2.31 6.45
C MET A 5 4.96 2.36 5.24
N VAL A 6 6.11 1.71 5.36
CA VAL A 6 7.04 1.49 4.24
C VAL A 6 7.07 0.01 3.96
N MET A 7 6.74 -0.37 2.73
CA MET A 7 6.69 -1.75 2.27
C MET A 7 7.64 -1.95 1.11
N GLU A 8 8.36 -3.06 1.13
CA GLU A 8 9.16 -3.57 0.01
C GLU A 8 8.72 -4.98 -0.33
N TRP A 9 8.46 -5.25 -1.61
CA TRP A 9 8.06 -6.56 -2.08
C TRP A 9 8.88 -6.96 -3.30
N ASP A 10 9.84 -7.84 -3.05
CA ASP A 10 10.79 -8.31 -4.06
C ASP A 10 10.05 -9.10 -5.16
N GLY A 11 10.39 -8.83 -6.42
CA GLY A 11 9.89 -9.57 -7.59
C GLY A 11 8.50 -9.18 -8.09
N VAL A 12 7.79 -8.26 -7.43
CA VAL A 12 6.49 -7.78 -7.91
C VAL A 12 6.67 -6.90 -9.14
N THR A 13 5.94 -7.19 -10.22
CA THR A 13 5.95 -6.42 -11.47
C THR A 13 4.83 -5.38 -11.54
N PRO A 14 4.94 -4.36 -12.41
CA PRO A 14 3.86 -3.41 -12.66
C PRO A 14 2.53 -4.07 -13.05
N GLU A 15 2.57 -5.10 -13.90
CA GLU A 15 1.35 -5.80 -14.36
C GLU A 15 0.66 -6.53 -13.20
N GLN A 16 1.44 -7.15 -12.32
CA GLN A 16 0.93 -7.79 -11.11
C GLN A 16 0.33 -6.77 -10.13
N TYR A 17 0.96 -5.60 -10.00
CA TYR A 17 0.44 -4.50 -9.20
C TYR A 17 -0.90 -3.98 -9.73
N GLU A 18 -1.02 -3.76 -11.04
CA GLU A 18 -2.28 -3.32 -11.65
C GLU A 18 -3.39 -4.36 -11.45
N ALA A 19 -3.09 -5.65 -11.66
CA ALA A 19 -4.05 -6.72 -11.41
C ALA A 19 -4.49 -6.77 -9.93
N ALA A 20 -3.55 -6.60 -9.00
CA ALA A 20 -3.86 -6.52 -7.57
C ALA A 20 -4.69 -5.29 -7.24
N ARG A 21 -4.38 -4.12 -7.84
CA ARG A 21 -5.08 -2.85 -7.63
C ARG A 21 -6.55 -2.94 -8.02
N GLU A 22 -6.81 -3.51 -9.19
CA GLU A 22 -8.17 -3.73 -9.69
C GLU A 22 -8.94 -4.75 -8.84
N LEU A 23 -8.30 -5.85 -8.45
CA LEU A 23 -8.96 -6.90 -7.68
C LEU A 23 -9.26 -6.50 -6.23
N VAL A 24 -8.28 -5.90 -5.54
CA VAL A 24 -8.37 -5.51 -4.12
C VAL A 24 -9.11 -4.18 -3.95
N LYS A 25 -9.19 -3.37 -5.02
CA LYS A 25 -9.95 -2.12 -5.10
C LYS A 25 -9.52 -1.06 -4.08
N TRP A 26 -8.24 -0.98 -3.72
CA TRP A 26 -7.80 -0.04 -2.67
C TRP A 26 -7.94 1.44 -3.04
N GLU A 27 -8.11 1.78 -4.33
CA GLU A 27 -8.36 3.16 -4.79
C GLU A 27 -9.85 3.52 -4.92
N THR A 28 -10.71 2.53 -5.20
CA THR A 28 -12.15 2.76 -5.46
C THR A 28 -13.04 2.36 -4.30
N ASP A 29 -12.53 1.53 -3.40
CA ASP A 29 -13.11 1.13 -2.12
C ASP A 29 -12.04 1.33 -1.04
N VAL A 30 -11.81 2.57 -0.63
CA VAL A 30 -10.72 2.92 0.30
C VAL A 30 -10.95 2.27 1.66
N ALA A 31 -9.94 1.53 2.16
CA ALA A 31 -10.04 0.87 3.46
C ALA A 31 -10.14 1.90 4.60
N PRO A 32 -10.84 1.59 5.71
CA PRO A 32 -10.91 2.47 6.86
C PRO A 32 -9.51 2.87 7.35
N GLY A 33 -9.29 4.17 7.50
CA GLY A 33 -8.04 4.74 8.00
C GLY A 33 -6.91 4.88 6.98
N GLY A 34 -7.10 4.52 5.71
CA GLY A 34 -6.14 4.84 4.65
C GLY A 34 -6.15 6.35 4.34
N LEU A 35 -4.99 7.01 4.42
CA LEU A 35 -4.85 8.46 4.26
C LEU A 35 -4.02 8.88 3.05
N PHE A 36 -3.03 8.08 2.68
CA PHE A 36 -2.13 8.36 1.56
C PHE A 36 -1.53 7.04 1.06
N HIS A 37 -1.33 6.94 -0.25
CA HIS A 37 -0.73 5.78 -0.89
C HIS A 37 0.17 6.25 -2.03
N VAL A 38 1.41 5.76 -2.06
CA VAL A 38 2.31 5.88 -3.19
C VAL A 38 2.98 4.54 -3.44
N ALA A 39 2.92 4.08 -4.68
CA ALA A 39 3.64 2.92 -5.17
C ALA A 39 4.71 3.35 -6.18
N ALA A 40 5.87 2.71 -6.11
CA ALA A 40 6.97 2.88 -7.05
C ALA A 40 7.69 1.55 -7.30
N PHE A 41 8.36 1.44 -8.44
CA PHE A 41 9.16 0.27 -8.78
C PHE A 41 10.64 0.63 -8.79
N GLY A 42 11.44 -0.19 -8.12
CA GLY A 42 12.90 -0.16 -8.20
C GLY A 42 13.45 -1.47 -8.76
N GLU A 43 14.79 -1.60 -8.80
CA GLU A 43 15.47 -2.78 -9.36
C GLU A 43 15.03 -4.12 -8.75
N LYS A 44 14.62 -4.12 -7.48
CA LYS A 44 14.22 -5.33 -6.75
C LYS A 44 12.71 -5.64 -6.82
N GLY A 45 11.88 -4.70 -7.28
CA GLY A 45 10.43 -4.86 -7.30
C GLY A 45 9.71 -3.65 -6.72
N LEU A 46 8.57 -3.90 -6.07
CA LEU A 46 7.65 -2.88 -5.58
C LEU A 46 8.13 -2.26 -4.27
N ARG A 47 8.02 -0.94 -4.17
CA ARG A 47 8.09 -0.17 -2.93
C ARG A 47 6.82 0.65 -2.75
N VAL A 48 6.21 0.56 -1.58
CA VAL A 48 5.00 1.29 -1.22
C VAL A 48 5.26 2.14 0.01
N VAL A 49 4.71 3.35 0.00
CA VAL A 49 4.63 4.23 1.15
C VAL A 49 3.17 4.60 1.37
N ASP A 50 2.64 4.21 2.52
CA ASP A 50 1.30 4.59 2.93
C ASP A 50 1.30 5.39 4.22
N VAL A 51 0.25 6.18 4.39
CA VAL A 51 -0.09 6.77 5.68
C VAL A 51 -1.44 6.26 6.11
N TRP A 52 -1.51 5.80 7.34
CA TRP A 52 -2.72 5.24 7.96
C TRP A 52 -3.04 5.99 9.25
N GLU A 53 -4.32 6.07 9.64
CA GLU A 53 -4.77 6.62 10.92
C GLU A 53 -4.27 5.82 12.14
N SER A 54 -4.02 4.52 11.94
CA SER A 54 -3.45 3.60 12.93
C SER A 54 -2.78 2.39 12.28
N ALA A 55 -1.86 1.75 13.00
CA ALA A 55 -1.24 0.51 12.56
C ALA A 55 -2.26 -0.64 12.53
N GLU A 56 -3.23 -0.64 13.43
CA GLU A 56 -4.28 -1.64 13.55
C GLU A 56 -5.20 -1.65 12.32
N GLN A 57 -5.59 -0.48 11.82
CA GLN A 57 -6.39 -0.37 10.59
C GLN A 57 -5.63 -0.91 9.37
N PHE A 58 -4.34 -0.59 9.24
CA PHE A 58 -3.49 -1.16 8.21
C PHE A 58 -3.40 -2.69 8.30
N GLN A 59 -3.16 -3.24 9.50
CA GLN A 59 -3.09 -4.68 9.71
C GLN A 59 -4.42 -5.38 9.36
N SER A 60 -5.56 -4.78 9.70
CA SER A 60 -6.88 -5.27 9.32
C SER A 60 -7.03 -5.31 7.79
N PHE A 61 -6.64 -4.25 7.08
CA PHE A 61 -6.67 -4.22 5.61
C PHE A 61 -5.76 -5.29 4.99
N ILE A 62 -4.55 -5.50 5.52
CA ILE A 62 -3.65 -6.56 5.07
C ILE A 62 -4.32 -7.93 5.15
N GLN A 63 -4.85 -8.27 6.32
CA GLN A 63 -5.32 -9.61 6.62
C GLN A 63 -6.64 -9.93 5.91
N THR A 64 -7.55 -8.96 5.86
CA THR A 64 -8.93 -9.17 5.40
C THR A 64 -9.11 -8.94 3.91
N ARG A 65 -8.25 -8.13 3.27
CA ARG A 65 -8.46 -7.72 1.87
C ARG A 65 -7.22 -7.86 1.01
N LEU A 66 -6.08 -7.26 1.40
CA LEU A 66 -4.89 -7.22 0.55
C LEU A 66 -4.30 -8.61 0.31
N MET A 67 -3.90 -9.34 1.36
CA MET A 67 -3.25 -10.65 1.22
C MET A 67 -4.15 -11.71 0.55
N PRO A 68 -5.47 -11.77 0.83
CA PRO A 68 -6.37 -12.62 0.07
C PRO A 68 -6.42 -12.29 -1.43
N GLY A 69 -6.44 -11.01 -1.80
CA GLY A 69 -6.51 -10.59 -3.21
C GLY A 69 -5.19 -10.78 -3.97
N VAL A 70 -4.05 -10.38 -3.40
CA VAL A 70 -2.74 -10.55 -4.04
C VAL A 70 -2.39 -12.03 -4.29
N LYS A 71 -2.86 -12.95 -3.42
CA LYS A 71 -2.73 -14.39 -3.66
C LYS A 71 -3.52 -14.87 -4.88
N GLN A 72 -4.68 -14.29 -5.17
CA GLN A 72 -5.51 -14.67 -6.32
C GLN A 72 -4.89 -14.24 -7.65
N VAL A 73 -4.13 -13.14 -7.66
CA VAL A 73 -3.38 -12.68 -8.86
C VAL A 73 -1.98 -13.29 -8.96
N GLY A 74 -1.67 -14.28 -8.12
CA GLY A 74 -0.44 -15.06 -8.20
C GLY A 74 0.82 -14.35 -7.69
N LEU A 75 0.70 -13.25 -6.93
CA LEU A 75 1.85 -12.72 -6.19
C LEU A 75 2.31 -13.75 -5.15
N GLN A 76 3.62 -13.96 -5.10
CA GLN A 76 4.26 -14.85 -4.15
C GLN A 76 5.14 -14.08 -3.15
N GLY A 77 5.49 -14.75 -2.06
CA GLY A 77 6.29 -14.17 -0.99
C GLY A 77 5.50 -13.24 -0.07
N GLU A 78 6.22 -12.60 0.83
CA GLU A 78 5.66 -11.65 1.79
C GLU A 78 6.43 -10.32 1.71
N PRO A 79 5.72 -9.19 1.83
CA PRO A 79 6.38 -7.89 1.88
C PRO A 79 7.16 -7.72 3.19
N LYS A 80 8.29 -7.02 3.11
CA LYS A 80 8.98 -6.47 4.28
C LYS A 80 8.33 -5.15 4.63
N VAL A 81 7.78 -5.05 5.84
CA VAL A 81 7.04 -3.87 6.29
C VAL A 81 7.73 -3.22 7.49
N GLN A 82 7.82 -1.89 7.45
CA GLN A 82 8.29 -1.06 8.55
C GLN A 82 7.23 -0.01 8.88
N ILE A 83 6.98 0.23 10.16
CA ILE A 83 5.96 1.16 10.65
C ILE A 83 6.61 2.21 11.53
N TYR A 84 6.26 3.47 11.28
CA TYR A 84 6.79 4.63 12.02
C TYR A 84 5.66 5.56 12.45
N PRO A 85 5.70 6.14 13.67
CA PRO A 85 4.76 7.21 14.04
C PRO A 85 4.93 8.43 13.13
N VAL A 86 3.83 8.95 12.60
CA VAL A 86 3.87 10.15 11.75
C VAL A 86 3.98 11.38 12.63
N HIS A 87 5.00 12.20 12.36
CA HIS A 87 5.13 13.52 12.99
C HIS A 87 4.37 14.61 12.22
N ARG A 88 4.42 14.60 10.88
CA ARG A 88 3.74 15.57 10.01
C ARG A 88 3.52 14.97 8.62
N LEU A 89 2.31 15.17 8.08
CA LEU A 89 2.00 14.97 6.66
C LEU A 89 1.83 16.34 6.00
N PHE A 90 2.56 16.61 4.93
CA PHE A 90 2.41 17.83 4.14
C PHE A 90 2.66 17.52 2.68
N SER A 91 1.77 17.96 1.80
CA SER A 91 1.83 17.67 0.38
C SER A 91 1.58 18.94 -0.43
N PRO A 92 2.63 19.73 -0.75
CA PRO A 92 2.48 21.09 -1.27
C PRO A 92 1.91 21.19 -2.69
N ALA A 93 1.90 20.09 -3.45
CA ALA A 93 1.50 20.08 -4.87
C ALA A 93 0.82 18.77 -5.30
N TYR A 94 0.17 18.05 -4.37
CA TYR A 94 -0.48 16.77 -4.65
C TYR A 94 -1.95 16.91 -5.11
N GLU A 95 -2.27 18.04 -5.72
CA GLU A 95 -3.27 18.07 -6.79
C GLU A 95 -2.53 18.25 -8.11
N ARG A 96 -2.20 17.14 -8.77
CA ARG A 96 -2.15 17.18 -10.23
C ARG A 96 -3.55 16.88 -10.71
N VAL A 97 -4.31 17.95 -10.96
CA VAL A 97 -5.46 17.90 -11.85
C VAL A 97 -4.96 17.35 -13.19
N GLY A 98 -5.59 16.26 -13.63
CA GLY A 98 -5.43 15.60 -14.90
C GLY A 98 -6.47 14.49 -15.00
#